data_AF-A0A383BHQ9-F1
#
_entry.id   AF-A0A383BHQ9-F1
#
_cell.length_a   1.000
_cell.length_b   1.000
_cell.length_c   1.000
_cell.angle_alpha   90.00
_cell.angle_beta   90.00
_cell.angle_gamma   90.00
#
_symmetry.space_group_name_H-M   'P 1'
#
loop_
_entity.id
_entity.type
_entity.pdbx_description
1 polymer ?
#
loop_
_entity_poly.entity_id
_entity_poly.type
_entity_poly.pdbx_seq_one_letter_code
_entity_poly.pdbx_strand_id
1 'polypeptide(L)'
;MNRKLYIFFAIWSTWIFAFTFHDNLIPMTFNGETLDIPFLGGFNRPKIQWVDWDNDGDIDIFILDAGGYLRYLENQGNSTSPDFHLITTTFQNIYCGGWFYIADFDFDGDRDLIAQNDDNSNHLSYYKNVGESLYFMEVLSSISGEYVTSSSVMTPTFSDIDNDGDLDFFTGNMTGTLTHYENTGMTGSIPQFEFITDSWQDIYIVGGMRTDD
;
A
#
# COMPACT_ATOMS: atom_id res chain seq x y z
N MET A 1 15.34 61.12 -47.65
CA MET A 1 15.82 59.99 -46.82
C MET A 1 14.58 59.31 -46.26
N ASN A 2 14.02 58.34 -46.98
CA ASN A 2 12.65 57.86 -46.74
C ASN A 2 12.66 56.72 -45.71
N ARG A 3 12.29 57.01 -44.46
CA ARG A 3 12.02 55.97 -43.45
C ARG A 3 10.62 55.42 -43.68
N LYS A 4 10.52 54.12 -43.95
CA LYS A 4 9.25 53.39 -43.97
C LYS A 4 8.95 52.86 -42.57
N LEU A 5 7.74 53.14 -42.10
CA LEU A 5 7.18 52.62 -40.85
C LEU A 5 6.48 51.29 -41.17
N TYR A 6 6.75 50.26 -40.36
CA TYR A 6 6.05 48.98 -40.44
C TYR A 6 5.31 48.75 -39.12
N ILE A 7 4.01 48.48 -39.22
CA ILE A 7 3.16 48.11 -38.09
C ILE A 7 2.90 46.62 -38.20
N PHE A 8 3.20 45.89 -37.14
CA PHE A 8 2.87 44.46 -37.01
C PHE A 8 1.66 44.30 -36.10
N PHE A 9 0.67 43.56 -36.57
CA PHE A 9 -0.43 43.07 -35.74
C PHE A 9 -0.15 41.63 -35.34
N ALA A 10 -0.14 41.37 -34.04
CA ALA A 10 -0.11 40.01 -33.50
C ALA A 10 -1.52 39.63 -33.04
N ILE A 11 -2.06 38.55 -33.59
CA ILE A 11 -3.35 37.98 -33.19
C ILE A 11 -3.05 36.80 -32.28
N TRP A 12 -3.49 36.87 -31.03
CA TRP A 12 -3.40 35.77 -30.08
C TRP A 12 -4.74 35.03 -30.06
N SER A 13 -4.74 33.76 -30.43
CA SER A 13 -5.89 32.87 -30.24
C SER A 13 -5.73 32.12 -28.91
N THR A 14 -6.64 32.32 -27.97
CA THR A 14 -6.78 31.44 -26.81
C THR A 14 -7.79 30.36 -27.15
N TRP A 15 -7.38 29.10 -27.04
CA TRP A 15 -8.28 27.96 -27.15
C TRP A 15 -8.78 27.62 -25.75
N ILE A 16 -10.09 27.77 -25.52
CA ILE A 16 -10.76 27.21 -24.35
C ILE A 16 -11.23 25.82 -24.75
N PHE A 17 -10.64 24.79 -24.17
CA PHE A 17 -11.19 23.44 -24.24
C PHE A 17 -12.26 23.31 -23.16
N ALA A 18 -13.52 23.21 -23.59
CA ALA A 18 -14.58 22.71 -22.72
C ALA A 18 -14.64 21.19 -22.90
N PHE A 19 -14.51 20.44 -21.81
CA PHE A 19 -14.82 19.02 -21.79
C PHE A 19 -16.31 18.87 -21.47
N THR A 20 -17.04 18.19 -22.35
CA THR A 20 -18.36 17.66 -22.05
C THR A 20 -18.18 16.19 -21.74
N PHE A 21 -18.41 15.79 -20.49
CA PHE A 21 -18.47 14.38 -20.14
C PHE A 21 -19.72 13.78 -20.80
N HIS A 22 -19.53 12.77 -21.64
CA HIS A 22 -20.63 12.02 -22.23
C HIS A 22 -20.73 10.67 -21.51
N ASP A 23 -21.65 10.56 -20.56
CA ASP A 23 -21.96 9.30 -19.86
C ASP A 23 -22.86 8.41 -20.72
N ASN A 24 -22.52 8.25 -22.00
CA ASN A 24 -23.17 7.30 -22.90
C ASN A 24 -22.64 5.88 -22.64
N LEU A 25 -22.75 5.43 -21.39
CA LEU A 25 -22.37 4.07 -21.02
C LEU A 25 -23.31 3.10 -21.77
N ILE A 26 -22.73 2.05 -22.35
CA ILE A 26 -23.52 0.95 -22.92
C ILE A 26 -24.28 0.31 -21.75
N PRO A 27 -25.63 0.26 -21.76
CA PRO A 27 -26.39 -0.37 -20.69
C PRO A 27 -25.99 -1.84 -20.56
N MET A 28 -25.60 -2.26 -19.37
CA MET A 28 -25.33 -3.67 -19.07
C MET A 28 -26.46 -4.20 -18.20
N THR A 29 -26.94 -5.39 -18.54
CA THR A 29 -27.95 -6.10 -17.75
C THR A 29 -27.36 -7.38 -17.18
N PHE A 30 -27.65 -7.64 -15.90
CA PHE A 30 -27.31 -8.88 -15.22
C PHE A 30 -28.55 -9.38 -14.48
N ASN A 31 -28.97 -10.62 -14.74
CA ASN A 31 -30.22 -11.20 -14.20
C ASN A 31 -31.50 -10.36 -14.40
N GLY A 32 -31.56 -9.59 -15.48
CA GLY A 32 -32.73 -8.76 -15.83
C GLY A 32 -32.76 -7.38 -15.18
N GLU A 33 -31.83 -7.09 -14.27
CA GLU A 33 -31.62 -5.76 -13.72
C GLU A 33 -30.64 -4.98 -14.61
N THR A 34 -30.91 -3.70 -14.87
CA THR A 34 -29.95 -2.81 -15.53
C THR A 34 -29.00 -2.28 -14.49
N LEU A 35 -27.71 -2.54 -14.65
CA LEU A 35 -26.70 -2.01 -13.76
C LEU A 35 -26.57 -0.51 -14.05
N ASP A 36 -26.94 0.31 -13.06
CA ASP A 36 -26.57 1.71 -13.02
C ASP A 36 -25.04 1.71 -12.91
N ILE A 37 -24.33 2.36 -13.84
CA ILE A 37 -22.85 2.48 -13.88
C ILE A 37 -22.01 1.17 -13.96
N PRO A 38 -22.21 0.29 -14.96
CA PRO A 38 -21.59 -1.06 -15.01
C PRO A 38 -20.08 -1.08 -15.20
N PHE A 39 -19.47 0.05 -15.57
CA PHE A 39 -18.04 0.19 -15.81
C PHE A 39 -17.33 1.06 -14.76
N LEU A 40 -18.03 1.45 -13.69
CA LEU A 40 -17.43 2.12 -12.53
C LEU A 40 -16.85 1.13 -11.50
N GLY A 41 -17.09 -0.17 -11.67
CA GLY A 41 -16.64 -1.22 -10.75
C GLY A 41 -15.20 -1.68 -11.02
N GLY A 42 -14.34 -1.57 -10.01
CA GLY A 42 -12.98 -2.11 -9.99
C GLY A 42 -12.21 -1.60 -8.77
N PHE A 43 -11.16 -2.32 -8.36
CA PHE A 43 -10.24 -1.82 -7.35
C PHE A 43 -9.31 -0.78 -7.96
N ASN A 44 -9.14 0.35 -7.28
CA ASN A 44 -8.26 1.44 -7.65
C ASN A 44 -6.96 1.34 -6.84
N ARG A 45 -5.89 0.89 -7.50
CA ARG A 45 -4.58 0.59 -6.89
C ARG A 45 -4.66 -0.50 -5.81
N PRO A 46 -5.23 -1.69 -6.11
CA PRO A 46 -5.35 -2.75 -5.12
C PRO A 46 -3.98 -3.19 -4.59
N LYS A 47 -3.87 -3.35 -3.27
CA LYS A 47 -2.88 -4.23 -2.63
C LYS A 47 -3.62 -5.45 -2.12
N ILE A 48 -3.06 -6.63 -2.33
CA ILE A 48 -3.72 -7.89 -2.00
C ILE A 48 -2.75 -8.73 -1.19
N GLN A 49 -3.22 -9.32 -0.10
CA GLN A 49 -2.52 -10.40 0.59
C GLN A 49 -3.47 -11.59 0.78
N TRP A 50 -2.89 -12.77 0.58
CA TRP A 50 -3.53 -14.06 0.73
C TRP A 50 -3.05 -14.64 2.05
N VAL A 51 -3.96 -14.92 2.97
CA VAL A 51 -3.63 -15.33 4.34
C VAL A 51 -4.75 -16.21 4.87
N ASP A 52 -4.40 -17.28 5.57
CA ASP A 52 -5.34 -18.06 6.40
C ASP A 52 -5.62 -17.22 7.64
N TRP A 53 -6.71 -16.44 7.65
CA TRP A 53 -6.94 -15.42 8.67
C TRP A 53 -7.64 -15.99 9.90
N ASP A 54 -8.59 -16.89 9.69
CA ASP A 54 -9.37 -17.55 10.75
C ASP A 54 -8.76 -18.90 11.21
N ASN A 55 -7.60 -19.27 10.65
CA ASN A 55 -6.86 -20.49 10.96
C ASN A 55 -7.66 -21.77 10.67
N ASP A 56 -8.57 -21.75 9.69
CA ASP A 56 -9.36 -22.90 9.29
C ASP A 56 -8.63 -23.85 8.30
N GLY A 57 -7.44 -23.44 7.85
CA GLY A 57 -6.56 -24.21 6.96
C GLY A 57 -6.82 -23.96 5.48
N ASP A 58 -7.66 -22.99 5.15
CA ASP A 58 -7.77 -22.43 3.81
C ASP A 58 -7.31 -20.97 3.75
N ILE A 59 -7.34 -20.34 2.58
CA ILE A 59 -6.68 -19.05 2.36
C ILE A 59 -7.74 -18.01 2.02
N ASP A 60 -7.76 -16.93 2.80
CA ASP A 60 -8.60 -15.75 2.63
C ASP A 60 -7.90 -14.64 1.85
N ILE A 61 -8.63 -13.52 1.66
CA ILE A 61 -8.13 -12.35 0.93
C ILE A 61 -8.35 -11.07 1.75
N PHE A 62 -7.25 -10.36 2.00
CA PHE A 62 -7.29 -8.95 2.33
C PHE A 62 -6.98 -8.10 1.11
N ILE A 63 -7.81 -7.08 0.86
CA ILE A 63 -7.63 -6.12 -0.23
C ILE A 63 -7.65 -4.71 0.33
N LEU A 64 -6.57 -3.97 0.11
CA LEU A 64 -6.54 -2.52 0.27
C LEU A 64 -6.80 -1.86 -1.08
N ASP A 65 -7.68 -0.87 -1.09
CA ASP A 65 -8.08 -0.10 -2.27
C ASP A 65 -7.85 1.40 -2.00
N ALA A 66 -8.05 2.29 -2.97
CA ALA A 66 -7.88 3.74 -2.82
C ALA A 66 -8.71 4.38 -1.70
N GLY A 67 -9.71 3.66 -1.15
CA GLY A 67 -10.41 4.06 0.06
C GLY A 67 -9.56 4.01 1.34
N GLY A 68 -8.39 3.36 1.31
CA GLY A 68 -7.44 3.30 2.42
C GLY A 68 -7.84 2.36 3.56
N TYR A 69 -9.00 1.72 3.48
CA TYR A 69 -9.44 0.70 4.44
C TYR A 69 -9.28 -0.70 3.87
N LEU A 70 -8.98 -1.66 4.76
CA LEU A 70 -8.94 -3.07 4.41
C LEU A 70 -10.33 -3.62 4.13
N ARG A 71 -10.44 -4.38 3.04
CA ARG A 71 -11.57 -5.25 2.73
C ARG A 71 -11.14 -6.68 3.04
N TYR A 72 -12.05 -7.46 3.62
CA TYR A 72 -11.83 -8.86 3.95
C TYR A 72 -12.83 -9.73 3.21
N LEU A 73 -12.32 -10.72 2.48
CA LEU A 73 -13.09 -11.78 1.87
C LEU A 73 -12.63 -13.10 2.46
N GLU A 74 -13.56 -13.78 3.14
CA GLU A 74 -13.36 -15.10 3.71
C GLU A 74 -13.59 -16.14 2.61
N ASN A 75 -12.75 -17.15 2.56
CA ASN A 75 -13.00 -18.34 1.78
C ASN A 75 -13.86 -19.31 2.59
N GLN A 76 -15.16 -19.33 2.34
CA GLN A 76 -16.09 -20.24 3.03
C GLN A 76 -16.12 -21.64 2.41
N GLY A 77 -15.16 -21.92 1.52
CA GLY A 77 -15.02 -23.17 0.77
C GLY A 77 -14.04 -24.14 1.42
N ASN A 78 -12.96 -24.43 0.70
CA ASN A 78 -11.78 -25.12 1.21
C ASN A 78 -10.60 -24.89 0.26
N SER A 79 -9.40 -25.28 0.69
CA SER A 79 -8.15 -25.15 -0.07
C SER A 79 -8.13 -25.74 -1.49
N THR A 80 -9.07 -26.63 -1.85
CA THR A 80 -9.17 -27.23 -3.20
C THR A 80 -10.36 -26.74 -4.02
N SER A 81 -11.32 -26.06 -3.38
CA SER A 81 -12.53 -25.55 -4.00
C SER A 81 -12.94 -24.24 -3.28
N PRO A 82 -12.18 -23.15 -3.51
CA PRO A 82 -12.42 -21.91 -2.79
C PRO A 82 -13.75 -21.26 -3.19
N ASP A 83 -14.42 -20.66 -2.21
CA ASP A 83 -15.68 -19.91 -2.34
C ASP A 83 -15.59 -18.61 -1.54
N PHE A 84 -15.15 -17.52 -2.19
CA PHE A 84 -14.87 -16.25 -1.52
C PHE A 84 -16.13 -15.40 -1.34
N HIS A 85 -16.40 -15.00 -0.09
CA HIS A 85 -17.49 -14.10 0.28
C HIS A 85 -16.95 -12.81 0.88
N LEU A 86 -17.44 -11.67 0.40
CA LEU A 86 -17.10 -10.37 0.99
C LEU A 86 -17.74 -10.25 2.37
N ILE A 87 -16.92 -10.24 3.42
CA ILE A 87 -17.36 -10.10 4.80
C ILE A 87 -17.49 -8.62 5.17
N THR A 88 -16.51 -7.80 4.79
CA THR A 88 -16.52 -6.36 5.07
C THR A 88 -15.62 -5.58 4.13
N THR A 89 -15.98 -4.31 3.91
CA THR A 89 -15.18 -3.36 3.14
C THR A 89 -14.34 -2.42 4.00
N THR A 90 -14.48 -2.50 5.32
CA THR A 90 -13.80 -1.65 6.31
C THR A 90 -13.45 -2.49 7.54
N PHE A 91 -12.59 -3.49 7.36
CA PHE A 91 -12.20 -4.44 8.39
C PHE A 91 -11.70 -3.69 9.64
N GLN A 92 -12.47 -3.84 10.73
CA GLN A 92 -12.27 -3.16 12.03
C GLN A 92 -12.11 -1.62 11.94
N ASN A 93 -12.53 -0.99 10.83
CA ASN A 93 -12.28 0.41 10.49
C ASN A 93 -10.80 0.83 10.55
N ILE A 94 -9.87 -0.11 10.31
CA ILE A 94 -8.44 0.18 10.28
C ILE A 94 -8.10 0.87 8.96
N TYR A 95 -7.57 2.09 9.05
CA TYR A 95 -7.06 2.83 7.91
C TYR A 95 -5.57 2.52 7.70
N CYS A 96 -5.25 1.97 6.53
CA CYS A 96 -3.90 1.58 6.10
C CYS A 96 -3.37 2.46 4.97
N GLY A 97 -4.09 3.53 4.60
CA GLY A 97 -3.70 4.47 3.55
C GLY A 97 -3.27 3.79 2.24
N GLY A 98 -1.97 3.79 1.95
CA GLY A 98 -1.40 3.27 0.71
C GLY A 98 -0.88 1.83 0.71
N TRP A 99 -0.64 1.22 1.87
CA TRP A 99 -0.06 -0.12 1.96
C TRP A 99 -0.30 -0.79 3.32
N PHE A 100 -0.27 -2.12 3.31
CA PHE A 100 -0.36 -2.96 4.50
C PHE A 100 0.47 -4.24 4.30
N TYR A 101 0.82 -4.90 5.40
CA TYR A 101 1.47 -6.19 5.42
C TYR A 101 1.02 -7.02 6.64
N ILE A 102 0.50 -8.21 6.36
CA ILE A 102 0.05 -9.20 7.33
C ILE A 102 1.08 -10.32 7.40
N ALA A 103 1.57 -10.61 8.61
CA ALA A 103 2.50 -11.70 8.90
C ALA A 103 2.49 -12.01 10.40
N ASP A 104 3.00 -13.18 10.78
CA ASP A 104 3.22 -13.56 12.18
C ASP A 104 4.51 -12.90 12.65
N PHE A 105 4.42 -11.67 13.15
CA PHE A 105 5.60 -10.88 13.51
C PHE A 105 6.15 -11.29 14.88
N ASP A 106 5.30 -11.78 15.78
CA ASP A 106 5.69 -12.16 17.14
C ASP A 106 5.81 -13.67 17.39
N PHE A 107 5.62 -14.48 16.35
CA PHE A 107 5.73 -15.95 16.34
C PHE A 107 4.74 -16.64 17.29
N ASP A 108 3.61 -16.02 17.58
CA ASP A 108 2.56 -16.64 18.39
C ASP A 108 1.57 -17.48 17.57
N GLY A 109 1.72 -17.47 16.24
CA GLY A 109 0.94 -18.26 15.30
C GLY A 109 -0.23 -17.50 14.70
N ASP A 110 -0.65 -16.37 15.30
CA ASP A 110 -1.62 -15.45 14.72
C ASP A 110 -0.92 -14.46 13.78
N ARG A 111 -1.60 -14.04 12.72
CA ARG A 111 -1.04 -13.07 11.77
C ARG A 111 -1.37 -11.66 12.19
N ASP A 112 -0.36 -10.89 12.56
CA ASP A 112 -0.43 -9.46 12.89
C ASP A 112 -0.49 -8.58 11.63
N LEU A 113 -0.66 -7.27 11.83
CA LEU A 113 -0.71 -6.27 10.76
C LEU A 113 0.27 -5.13 11.02
N ILE A 114 1.12 -4.84 10.04
CA ILE A 114 1.82 -3.55 9.92
C ILE A 114 1.24 -2.78 8.74
N ALA A 115 0.94 -1.50 8.94
CA ALA A 115 0.36 -0.66 7.90
C ALA A 115 0.87 0.77 7.96
N GLN A 116 0.62 1.53 6.90
CA GLN A 116 0.80 2.98 6.92
C GLN A 116 -0.07 3.59 8.03
N ASN A 117 0.51 4.51 8.80
CA ASN A 117 -0.19 5.20 9.88
C ASN A 117 -1.17 6.27 9.34
N ASP A 118 -2.34 6.37 9.98
CA ASP A 118 -3.43 7.29 9.62
C ASP A 118 -3.06 8.77 9.85
N ASP A 119 -2.51 9.07 11.02
CA ASP A 119 -2.14 10.45 11.39
C ASP A 119 -0.94 10.97 10.58
N ASN A 120 0.03 10.11 10.29
CA ASN A 120 1.20 10.41 9.48
C ASN A 120 1.54 9.26 8.54
N SER A 121 1.20 9.44 7.26
CA SER A 121 1.44 8.46 6.20
C SER A 121 2.91 8.05 5.95
N ASN A 122 3.89 8.69 6.60
CA ASN A 122 5.29 8.26 6.56
C ASN A 122 5.66 7.27 7.67
N HIS A 123 4.81 7.10 8.68
CA HIS A 123 5.06 6.23 9.83
C HIS A 123 4.32 4.90 9.68
N LEU A 124 4.72 3.93 10.49
CA LEU A 124 4.18 2.58 10.50
C LEU A 124 3.38 2.35 11.77
N SER A 125 2.13 1.92 11.64
CA SER A 125 1.32 1.40 12.74
C SER A 125 1.47 -0.11 12.82
N TYR A 126 1.66 -0.65 14.03
CA TYR A 126 1.61 -2.07 14.30
C TYR A 126 0.32 -2.44 15.07
N TYR A 127 -0.34 -3.48 14.60
CA TYR A 127 -1.53 -4.06 15.20
C TYR A 127 -1.29 -5.53 15.47
N LYS A 128 -1.39 -5.93 16.74
CA LYS A 128 -1.30 -7.34 17.14
C LYS A 128 -2.63 -8.04 16.92
N ASN A 129 -2.61 -9.24 16.35
CA ASN A 129 -3.78 -10.10 16.26
C ASN A 129 -3.92 -10.93 17.54
N VAL A 130 -5.15 -11.03 18.05
CA VAL A 130 -5.51 -11.95 19.14
C VAL A 130 -6.87 -12.54 18.79
N GLY A 131 -6.87 -13.76 18.25
CA GLY A 131 -8.10 -14.45 17.84
C GLY A 131 -8.92 -13.65 16.82
N GLU A 132 -8.31 -13.38 15.66
CA GLU A 132 -8.89 -12.67 14.50
C GLU A 132 -9.22 -11.18 14.74
N SER A 133 -8.89 -10.67 15.92
CA SER A 133 -9.11 -9.27 16.30
C SER A 133 -7.79 -8.52 16.34
N LEU A 134 -7.71 -7.38 15.63
CA LEU A 134 -6.51 -6.57 15.55
C LEU A 134 -6.56 -5.46 16.60
N TYR A 135 -5.50 -5.38 17.41
CA TYR A 135 -5.34 -4.38 18.46
C TYR A 135 -4.18 -3.46 18.11
N PHE A 136 -4.46 -2.16 17.99
CA PHE A 136 -3.40 -1.18 17.80
C PHE A 136 -2.44 -1.20 19.00
N MET A 137 -1.16 -1.42 18.72
CA MET A 137 -0.11 -1.48 19.73
C MET A 137 0.61 -0.13 19.81
N GLU A 138 1.26 0.26 18.72
CA GLU A 138 2.00 1.52 18.65
C GLU A 138 2.29 1.97 17.22
N VAL A 139 2.82 3.20 17.11
CA VAL A 139 3.54 3.65 15.91
C VAL A 139 5.01 3.26 16.09
N LEU A 140 5.50 2.39 15.22
CA LEU A 140 6.80 1.75 15.39
C LEU A 140 7.94 2.78 15.41
N SER A 141 8.80 2.63 16.41
CA SER A 141 10.05 3.36 16.53
C SER A 141 11.23 2.40 16.42
N SER A 142 12.31 2.90 15.85
CA SER A 142 13.59 2.20 15.89
C SER A 142 14.15 2.14 17.31
N ILE A 143 15.12 1.26 17.55
CA ILE A 143 15.83 1.15 18.82
C ILE A 143 16.55 2.46 19.23
N SER A 144 16.83 3.34 18.27
CA SER A 144 17.39 4.67 18.53
C SER A 144 16.36 5.71 19.00
N GLY A 145 15.07 5.35 19.00
CA GLY A 145 13.95 6.20 19.41
C GLY A 145 13.34 7.06 18.29
N GLU A 146 13.92 7.04 17.09
CA GLU A 146 13.34 7.68 15.91
C GLU A 146 12.31 6.76 15.26
N TYR A 147 11.25 7.30 14.67
CA TYR A 147 10.22 6.50 13.98
C TYR A 147 10.83 5.63 12.87
N VAL A 148 10.30 4.41 12.71
CA VAL A 148 10.50 3.64 11.47
C VAL A 148 9.67 4.33 10.40
N THR A 149 10.27 4.60 9.24
CA THR A 149 9.59 5.39 8.20
C THR A 149 9.61 4.74 6.84
N SER A 150 8.54 4.96 6.09
CA SER A 150 8.43 4.68 4.66
C SER A 150 7.70 5.84 4.02
N SER A 151 8.26 6.44 2.97
CA SER A 151 7.59 7.54 2.26
C SER A 151 6.17 7.13 1.86
N SER A 152 5.21 8.05 2.01
CA SER A 152 3.78 7.79 1.88
C SER A 152 3.32 7.22 0.53
N VAL A 153 4.14 7.37 -0.51
CA VAL A 153 3.89 6.89 -1.88
C VAL A 153 4.58 5.56 -2.20
N MET A 154 5.34 5.01 -1.25
CA MET A 154 6.08 3.76 -1.42
C MET A 154 5.19 2.55 -1.15
N THR A 155 5.60 1.39 -1.65
CA THR A 155 5.00 0.09 -1.33
C THR A 155 6.12 -0.76 -0.73
N PRO A 156 6.31 -0.72 0.59
CA PRO A 156 7.39 -1.44 1.23
C PRO A 156 7.12 -2.94 1.25
N THR A 157 8.11 -3.71 1.69
CA THR A 157 8.03 -5.16 1.85
C THR A 157 8.78 -5.60 3.10
N PHE A 158 8.50 -6.83 3.53
CA PHE A 158 9.12 -7.46 4.68
C PHE A 158 9.73 -8.79 4.25
N SER A 159 10.94 -9.08 4.72
CA SER A 159 11.64 -10.33 4.41
C SER A 159 12.70 -10.59 5.45
N ASP A 160 12.80 -11.84 5.91
CA ASP A 160 13.94 -12.34 6.66
C ASP A 160 15.15 -12.44 5.72
N ILE A 161 16.01 -11.41 5.70
CA ILE A 161 17.11 -11.32 4.73
C ILE A 161 18.37 -12.03 5.20
N ASP A 162 18.53 -12.17 6.51
CA ASP A 162 19.72 -12.70 7.15
C ASP A 162 19.53 -14.11 7.75
N ASN A 163 18.29 -14.63 7.69
CA ASN A 163 17.86 -15.95 8.15
C ASN A 163 17.99 -16.10 9.68
N ASP A 164 17.73 -15.03 10.44
CA ASP A 164 17.61 -15.09 11.90
C ASP A 164 16.19 -15.42 12.38
N GLY A 165 15.24 -15.39 11.44
CA GLY A 165 13.85 -15.79 11.62
C GLY A 165 12.88 -14.62 11.69
N ASP A 166 13.34 -13.38 11.87
CA ASP A 166 12.49 -12.20 11.92
C ASP A 166 12.40 -11.47 10.58
N LEU A 167 11.36 -10.65 10.44
CA LEU A 167 11.08 -9.99 9.16
C LEU A 167 11.65 -8.56 9.14
N ASP A 168 12.73 -8.36 8.40
CA ASP A 168 13.31 -7.04 8.13
C ASP A 168 12.41 -6.19 7.26
N PHE A 169 12.53 -4.87 7.39
CA PHE A 169 11.71 -3.90 6.68
C PHE A 169 12.50 -3.18 5.57
N PHE A 170 11.97 -3.27 4.35
CA PHE A 170 12.53 -2.64 3.17
C PHE A 170 11.54 -1.67 2.54
N THR A 171 11.99 -0.45 2.28
CA THR A 171 11.18 0.57 1.60
C THR A 171 12.00 1.33 0.58
N GLY A 172 11.38 1.71 -0.53
CA GLY A 172 11.96 2.73 -1.40
C GLY A 172 11.96 4.11 -0.73
N ASN A 173 12.64 5.06 -1.35
CA ASN A 173 12.54 6.49 -1.00
C ASN A 173 12.46 7.38 -2.25
N MET A 174 12.20 8.67 -2.04
CA MET A 174 11.97 9.62 -3.14
C MET A 174 13.23 9.89 -3.98
N THR A 175 14.42 9.59 -3.47
CA THR A 175 15.68 9.65 -4.23
C THR A 175 15.91 8.39 -5.07
N GLY A 176 15.03 7.40 -4.96
CA GLY A 176 15.05 6.17 -5.74
C GLY A 176 16.09 5.17 -5.28
N THR A 177 16.47 5.18 -4.00
CA THR A 177 17.25 4.12 -3.36
C THR A 177 16.36 3.23 -2.48
N LEU A 178 16.94 2.15 -1.95
CA LEU A 178 16.28 1.25 -1.01
C LEU A 178 16.78 1.51 0.41
N THR A 179 15.86 1.85 1.30
CA THR A 179 16.08 1.93 2.74
C THR A 179 15.85 0.57 3.38
N HIS A 180 16.72 0.20 4.32
CA HIS A 180 16.69 -1.04 5.10
C HIS A 180 16.65 -0.74 6.58
N TYR A 181 15.69 -1.36 7.26
CA TYR A 181 15.66 -1.48 8.71
C TYR A 181 15.73 -2.96 9.07
N GLU A 182 16.74 -3.32 9.85
CA GLU A 182 16.90 -4.67 10.42
C GLU A 182 15.84 -4.84 11.52
N ASN A 183 15.15 -5.97 11.57
CA ASN A 183 14.42 -6.36 12.76
C ASN A 183 15.39 -7.10 13.69
N THR A 184 15.38 -6.73 14.98
CA THR A 184 16.35 -7.23 15.98
C THR A 184 15.65 -8.10 17.04
N GLY A 185 14.53 -8.67 16.64
CA GLY A 185 13.58 -9.42 17.46
C GLY A 185 12.50 -8.54 18.09
N MET A 186 12.00 -9.01 19.24
CA MET A 186 10.75 -8.52 19.83
C MET A 186 10.97 -7.97 21.24
N THR A 187 10.28 -6.89 21.59
CA THR A 187 10.11 -6.42 22.97
C THR A 187 8.63 -6.26 23.28
N GLY A 188 8.12 -7.04 24.23
CA GLY A 188 6.70 -6.95 24.63
C GLY A 188 5.71 -7.32 23.51
N SER A 189 6.07 -8.24 22.61
CA SER A 189 5.30 -8.60 21.39
C SER A 189 5.28 -7.52 20.31
N ILE A 190 6.24 -6.58 20.33
CA ILE A 190 6.38 -5.52 19.33
C ILE A 190 7.74 -5.67 18.62
N PRO A 191 7.79 -5.69 17.27
CA PRO A 191 9.04 -5.82 16.53
C PRO A 191 9.95 -4.63 16.74
N GLN A 192 11.26 -4.88 16.86
CA GLN A 192 12.26 -3.88 17.20
C GLN A 192 13.17 -3.62 16.02
N PHE A 193 13.01 -2.46 15.37
CA PHE A 193 13.78 -2.15 14.17
C PHE A 193 15.04 -1.33 14.47
N GLU A 194 16.14 -1.62 13.78
CA GLU A 194 17.33 -0.77 13.71
C GLU A 194 17.45 -0.19 12.30
N PHE A 195 17.64 1.13 12.20
CA PHE A 195 17.95 1.73 10.90
C PHE A 195 19.36 1.36 10.47
N ILE A 196 19.49 0.72 9.31
CA ILE A 196 20.80 0.29 8.78
C ILE A 196 21.31 1.27 7.73
N THR A 197 20.50 1.59 6.72
CA THR A 197 20.93 2.44 5.60
C THR A 197 19.76 2.90 4.73
N ASP A 198 19.92 4.03 4.04
CA ASP A 198 19.01 4.51 2.98
C ASP A 198 19.42 4.07 1.57
N SER A 199 20.54 3.35 1.43
CA SER A 199 21.10 2.92 0.15
C SER A 199 21.57 1.47 0.22
N TRP A 200 20.66 0.56 0.59
CA TRP A 200 20.96 -0.85 0.75
C TRP A 200 21.52 -1.44 -0.54
N GLN A 201 22.73 -2.01 -0.43
CA GLN A 201 23.50 -2.59 -1.53
C GLN A 201 23.69 -1.65 -2.73
N ASP A 202 23.67 -0.33 -2.51
CA ASP A 202 23.76 0.69 -3.56
C ASP A 202 22.74 0.47 -4.70
N ILE A 203 21.54 -0.02 -4.36
CA ILE A 203 20.47 -0.23 -5.34
C ILE A 203 19.78 1.11 -5.66
N TYR A 204 19.77 1.47 -6.95
CA TYR A 204 19.09 2.65 -7.49
C TYR A 204 18.01 2.24 -8.50
N ILE A 205 16.79 2.70 -8.26
CA ILE A 205 15.58 2.41 -9.06
C ILE A 205 15.30 3.56 -10.05
N VAL A 206 15.95 4.71 -9.87
CA VAL A 206 15.98 5.78 -10.88
C VAL A 206 17.21 5.61 -11.78
N GLY A 207 16.98 5.47 -13.08
CA GLY A 207 18.04 5.40 -14.08
C GLY A 207 18.76 6.74 -14.23
N GLY A 208 19.76 6.99 -13.37
CA GLY A 208 20.73 8.07 -13.49
C GLY A 208 22.13 7.47 -13.57
N MET A 209 22.89 7.86 -14.60
CA MET A 209 24.15 7.23 -15.01
C MET A 209 25.09 6.90 -13.84
N ARG A 210 25.47 5.63 -13.74
CA ARG A 210 26.66 5.17 -13.02
C ARG A 210 27.86 5.92 -13.62
N THR A 211 28.30 7.00 -12.99
CA THR A 211 29.65 7.52 -13.20
C THR A 211 30.50 6.82 -12.16
N ASP A 212 31.09 5.71 -12.58
CA ASP A 212 32.09 4.99 -11.78
C ASP A 212 33.21 5.95 -11.39
N ASP A 213 33.43 6.11 -10.08
CA ASP A 213 34.65 6.62 -9.48
C ASP A 213 35.62 5.45 -9.20
#